data_AF-A0A7S2RH65-F1
#
_entry.id   AF-A0A7S2RH65-F1
#
_cell.length_a   1.000
_cell.length_b   1.000
_cell.length_c   1.000
_cell.angle_alpha   90.00
_cell.angle_beta   90.00
_cell.angle_gamma   90.00
#
_symmetry.space_group_name_H-M   'P 1'
#
loop_
_entity.id
_entity.type
_entity.pdbx_description
1 polymer ?
#
loop_
_entity_poly.entity_id
_entity_poly.type
_entity_poly.pdbx_seq_one_letter_code
_entity_poly.pdbx_strand_id
1 'polypeptide(L)'
;LASLQIMRRLASGRLGLVVTTELAARGIDAPILTHVVNLDLPPDATRYAHRAGRVGRAGRPGIVLSFITPWQKKEATKLTSALGVDLHDAVLHGGRLLMVTTDELENFE
;
A
#
# COMPACT_ATOMS: atom_id res chain seq x y z
N LEU A 1 14.82 0.92 20.34
CA LEU A 1 13.79 1.17 21.38
C LEU A 1 12.58 1.92 20.86
N ALA A 2 12.75 3.07 20.17
CA ALA A 2 11.64 3.85 19.62
C ALA A 2 10.72 3.05 18.65
N SER A 3 11.30 2.28 17.73
CA SER A 3 10.54 1.48 16.75
C SER A 3 9.61 0.43 17.41
N LEU A 4 10.09 -0.30 18.42
CA LEU A 4 9.28 -1.29 19.15
C LEU A 4 8.09 -0.63 19.86
N GLN A 5 8.28 0.55 20.43
CA GLN A 5 7.20 1.29 21.09
C GLN A 5 6.14 1.76 20.09
N ILE A 6 6.55 2.22 18.91
CA ILE A 6 5.64 2.60 17.81
C ILE A 6 4.80 1.39 17.40
N MET A 7 5.43 0.23 17.18
CA MET A 7 4.71 -0.98 16.77
C MET A 7 3.74 -1.48 17.84
N ARG A 8 4.11 -1.43 19.12
CA ARG A 8 3.19 -1.76 20.23
C ARG A 8 1.99 -0.81 20.28
N ARG A 9 2.19 0.48 20.03
CA ARG A 9 1.11 1.47 19.99
C ARG A 9 0.21 1.27 18.78
N LEU A 10 0.77 0.93 17.62
CA LEU A 10 0.03 0.57 16.42
C LEU A 10 -0.81 -0.71 16.63
N ALA A 11 -0.20 -1.78 17.17
CA ALA A 11 -0.88 -3.04 17.46
C ALA A 11 -2.01 -2.89 18.50
N SER A 12 -1.86 -1.97 19.45
CA SER A 12 -2.91 -1.67 20.45
C SER A 12 -3.96 -0.68 19.96
N GLY A 13 -3.89 -0.21 18.72
CA GLY A 13 -4.81 0.80 18.17
C GLY A 13 -4.61 2.22 18.71
N ARG A 14 -3.61 2.44 19.58
CA ARG A 14 -3.23 3.77 20.10
C ARG A 14 -2.54 4.65 19.06
N LEU A 15 -2.10 4.06 17.96
CA LEU A 15 -1.74 4.74 16.72
C LEU A 15 -2.55 4.10 15.59
N GLY A 16 -3.14 4.91 14.73
CA GLY A 16 -3.85 4.43 13.54
C GLY A 16 -2.98 4.39 12.28
N LEU A 17 -1.85 5.08 12.28
CA LEU A 17 -0.99 5.25 11.10
C LEU A 17 0.48 5.39 11.51
N VAL A 18 1.37 4.85 10.67
CA VAL A 18 2.82 5.08 10.72
C VAL A 18 3.32 5.42 9.32
N VAL A 19 4.07 6.50 9.21
CA VAL A 19 4.77 6.90 7.98
C VAL A 19 6.25 6.56 8.15
N THR A 20 6.84 5.85 7.20
CA THR A 20 8.23 5.39 7.27
C THR A 20 8.84 5.26 5.87
N THR A 21 10.17 5.26 5.81
CA THR A 21 10.93 4.85 4.62
C THR A 21 11.34 3.38 4.74
N GLU A 22 11.80 2.79 3.62
CA GLU A 22 12.35 1.42 3.60
C GLU A 22 13.45 1.23 4.64
N LEU A 23 14.38 2.18 4.73
CA LEU A 23 15.51 2.09 5.64
C LEU A 23 15.06 2.11 7.10
N ALA A 24 14.14 3.02 7.44
CA ALA A 24 13.60 3.12 8.80
C ALA A 24 12.71 1.93 9.17
N ALA A 25 12.11 1.24 8.18
CA ALA A 25 11.26 0.07 8.38
C ALA A 25 12.01 -1.27 8.50
N ARG A 26 13.32 -1.30 8.24
CA ARG A 26 14.13 -2.53 8.38
C ARG A 26 14.25 -2.94 9.84
N GLY A 27 14.18 -4.25 10.09
CA GLY A 27 14.24 -4.80 11.45
C GLY A 27 12.97 -4.56 12.28
N ILE A 28 11.93 -3.98 11.67
CA ILE A 28 10.63 -3.85 12.28
C ILE A 28 9.81 -5.11 11.96
N ASP A 29 9.47 -5.86 13.00
CA ASP A 29 8.38 -6.82 12.97
C ASP A 29 7.06 -6.05 13.14
N ALA A 30 6.48 -5.65 12.01
CA ALA A 30 5.23 -4.91 12.01
C ALA A 30 4.08 -5.87 12.36
N PRO A 31 3.12 -5.46 13.21
CA PRO A 31 1.90 -6.23 13.44
C PRO A 31 1.14 -6.43 12.12
N ILE A 32 0.22 -7.39 12.09
CA ILE A 32 -0.64 -7.59 10.92
C ILE A 32 -1.41 -6.29 10.66
N LEU A 33 -1.14 -5.64 9.53
CA LEU A 33 -1.79 -4.40 9.13
C LEU A 33 -3.01 -4.72 8.26
N THR A 34 -3.97 -3.79 8.25
CA THR A 34 -5.12 -3.84 7.34
C THR A 34 -4.81 -3.19 6.00
N HIS A 35 -3.96 -2.15 6.01
CA HIS A 35 -3.63 -1.34 4.83
C HIS A 35 -2.13 -1.05 4.77
N VAL A 36 -1.60 -1.04 3.55
CA VAL A 36 -0.30 -0.46 3.18
C VAL A 36 -0.55 0.58 2.10
N VAL A 37 0.07 1.75 2.26
CA VAL A 37 -0.04 2.85 1.31
C VAL A 37 1.35 3.20 0.80
N ASN A 38 1.57 3.00 -0.50
CA ASN A 38 2.75 3.47 -1.21
C ASN A 38 2.50 4.92 -1.65
N LEU A 39 3.18 5.87 -1.02
CA LEU A 39 3.17 7.27 -1.48
C LEU A 39 3.91 7.43 -2.82
N ASP A 40 5.00 6.68 -2.99
CA ASP A 40 5.72 6.54 -4.24
C ASP A 40 5.69 5.07 -4.68
N LEU A 41 5.53 4.86 -6.00
CA LEU A 41 5.61 3.54 -6.60
C LEU A 41 6.95 2.88 -6.23
N PRO A 42 6.97 1.65 -5.67
CA PRO A 42 8.21 0.94 -5.42
C PRO A 42 8.99 0.74 -6.73
N PRO A 43 10.33 0.89 -6.71
CA PRO A 43 11.14 0.86 -7.94
C PRO A 43 11.27 -0.55 -8.55
N ASP A 44 10.90 -1.60 -7.82
CA ASP A 44 10.99 -2.97 -8.27
C ASP A 44 9.95 -3.87 -7.56
N ALA A 45 9.68 -5.02 -8.17
CA ALA A 45 8.71 -6.01 -7.70
C ALA A 45 9.07 -6.56 -6.30
N THR A 46 10.35 -6.74 -6.00
CA THR A 46 10.83 -7.25 -4.70
C THR A 46 10.50 -6.28 -3.58
N ARG A 47 10.75 -4.99 -3.77
CA ARG A 47 10.41 -3.95 -2.80
C ARG A 47 8.91 -3.79 -2.64
N TYR A 48 8.14 -3.86 -3.72
CA TYR A 48 6.69 -3.89 -3.62
C TYR A 48 6.21 -5.07 -2.76
N ALA A 49 6.70 -6.28 -3.04
CA ALA A 49 6.34 -7.48 -2.29
C ALA A 49 6.72 -7.37 -0.80
N HIS A 50 7.89 -6.80 -0.48
CA HIS A 50 8.29 -6.54 0.91
C HIS A 50 7.34 -5.57 1.64
N ARG A 51 6.83 -4.54 0.96
CA ARG A 51 5.83 -3.62 1.52
C ARG A 51 4.47 -4.28 1.65
N ALA A 52 4.00 -4.94 0.59
CA ALA A 52 2.71 -5.63 0.54
C ALA A 52 2.62 -6.77 1.58
N GLY A 53 3.74 -7.44 1.87
CA GLY A 53 3.81 -8.52 2.86
C GLY A 53 3.49 -8.12 4.31
N ARG A 54 3.17 -6.84 4.58
CA ARG A 54 2.70 -6.37 5.88
C ARG A 54 1.19 -6.52 6.10
N VAL A 55 0.43 -6.77 5.03
CA VAL A 55 -1.02 -7.03 5.07
C VAL A 55 -1.32 -8.47 4.62
N GLY A 56 -2.59 -8.90 4.68
CA GLY A 56 -3.00 -10.14 4.01
C GLY A 56 -2.51 -11.45 4.66
N ARG A 57 -2.15 -11.43 5.96
CA ARG A 57 -1.58 -12.59 6.68
C ARG A 57 -2.61 -13.29 7.55
N ALA A 58 -2.40 -14.58 7.81
CA ALA A 58 -3.22 -15.42 8.69
C ALA A 58 -4.71 -15.45 8.28
N GLY A 59 -4.99 -15.54 6.98
CA GLY A 59 -6.35 -15.59 6.42
C GLY A 59 -7.13 -14.28 6.49
N ARG A 60 -6.51 -13.19 6.97
CA ARG A 60 -7.14 -11.87 6.99
C ARG A 60 -6.91 -11.15 5.66
N PRO A 61 -7.92 -10.43 5.13
CA PRO A 61 -7.73 -9.62 3.94
C PRO A 61 -6.79 -8.44 4.21
N GLY A 62 -6.21 -7.89 3.14
CA GLY A 62 -5.32 -6.75 3.20
C GLY A 62 -5.43 -5.91 1.94
N ILE A 63 -5.27 -4.59 2.08
CA ILE A 63 -5.33 -3.66 0.95
C ILE A 63 -3.97 -3.00 0.77
N VAL A 64 -3.49 -2.96 -0.47
CA VAL A 64 -2.30 -2.19 -0.86
C VAL A 64 -2.77 -1.09 -1.81
N LEU A 65 -2.59 0.16 -1.41
CA LEU A 65 -2.87 1.33 -2.23
C LEU A 65 -1.55 1.92 -2.70
N SER A 66 -1.49 2.35 -3.96
CA SER A 66 -0.32 3.03 -4.49
C SER A 66 -0.75 4.30 -5.19
N PHE A 67 -0.19 5.43 -4.77
CA PHE A 67 -0.28 6.65 -5.54
C PHE A 67 0.70 6.56 -6.70
N ILE A 68 0.18 6.79 -7.91
CA ILE A 68 0.96 6.79 -9.14
C ILE A 68 0.61 8.04 -9.93
N THR A 69 1.60 8.61 -10.59
CA THR A 69 1.36 9.63 -11.63
C THR A 69 0.94 8.95 -12.94
N PRO A 70 0.30 9.67 -13.88
CA PRO A 70 -0.07 9.12 -15.19
C PRO A 70 1.13 8.46 -15.91
N TRP A 71 2.31 9.06 -15.80
CA TRP A 71 3.57 8.57 -16.39
C TRP A 71 4.05 7.24 -15.80
N GLN A 72 3.66 6.93 -14.56
CA GLN A 72 4.04 5.70 -13.86
C GLN A 72 3.07 4.54 -14.13
N LYS A 73 1.93 4.75 -14.81
CA LYS A 73 0.92 3.68 -15.05
C LYS A 73 1.52 2.46 -15.75
N LYS A 74 2.37 2.67 -16.74
CA LYS A 74 3.06 1.58 -17.46
C LYS A 74 4.01 0.80 -16.57
N GLU A 75 4.74 1.48 -15.68
CA GLU A 75 5.65 0.84 -14.73
C GLU A 75 4.88 0.05 -13.67
N ALA A 76 3.82 0.64 -13.11
CA ALA A 76 2.94 -0.02 -12.16
C ALA A 76 2.29 -1.29 -12.75
N THR A 77 1.85 -1.23 -14.01
CA THR A 77 1.27 -2.38 -14.72
C THR A 77 2.31 -3.50 -14.91
N LYS A 78 3.55 -3.16 -15.28
CA LYS A 78 4.63 -4.15 -15.41
C LYS A 78 4.96 -4.79 -14.06
N LEU A 79 5.04 -3.98 -13.01
CA LEU A 79 5.35 -4.43 -11.66
C LEU A 79 4.31 -5.42 -11.16
N THR A 80 3.03 -5.07 -11.29
CA THR A 80 1.90 -5.89 -10.83
C THR A 80 1.78 -7.18 -11.66
N SER A 81 1.95 -7.10 -12.98
CA SER A 81 2.00 -8.27 -13.86
C SER A 81 3.12 -9.24 -13.47
N ALA A 82 4.32 -8.74 -13.15
CA ALA A 82 5.46 -9.56 -12.74
C ALA A 82 5.22 -10.29 -11.39
N LEU A 83 4.33 -9.76 -10.55
CA LEU A 83 3.93 -10.36 -9.28
C LEU A 83 2.65 -11.19 -9.37
N GLY A 84 1.98 -11.22 -10.53
CA GLY A 84 0.69 -11.89 -10.70
C GLY A 84 -0.41 -11.27 -9.84
N VAL A 85 -0.38 -9.97 -9.61
CA VAL A 85 -1.40 -9.23 -8.86
C VAL A 85 -2.15 -8.28 -9.78
N ASP A 86 -3.44 -8.12 -9.55
CA ASP A 86 -4.28 -7.24 -10.36
C ASP A 86 -4.11 -5.78 -9.94
N LEU A 87 -3.87 -4.91 -10.92
CA LEU A 87 -3.90 -3.47 -10.72
C LEU A 87 -5.30 -2.94 -11.01
N HIS A 88 -5.88 -2.28 -10.02
CA HIS A 88 -7.20 -1.67 -10.14
C HIS A 88 -7.09 -0.16 -9.92
N ASP A 89 -7.73 0.61 -10.78
CA ASP A 89 -7.83 2.06 -10.63
C ASP A 89 -8.84 2.40 -9.50
N ALA A 90 -8.57 3.46 -8.75
CA ALA A 90 -9.44 3.91 -7.66
C ALA A 90 -9.41 5.42 -7.47
N VAL A 91 -10.55 6.01 -7.11
CA VAL A 91 -10.72 7.45 -6.88
C VAL A 91 -11.21 7.69 -5.46
N LEU A 92 -10.69 8.74 -4.81
CA LEU A 92 -11.22 9.25 -3.55
C LEU A 92 -12.31 10.29 -3.83
N HIS A 93 -13.58 9.91 -3.65
CA HIS A 93 -14.72 10.79 -3.86
C HIS A 93 -15.65 10.80 -2.64
N GLY A 94 -16.03 11.99 -2.15
CA GLY A 94 -16.90 12.13 -0.97
C GLY A 94 -16.36 11.46 0.30
N GLY A 95 -15.03 11.37 0.44
CA GLY A 95 -14.37 10.69 1.57
C GLY A 95 -14.36 9.16 1.48
N ARG A 96 -14.72 8.58 0.32
CA ARG A 96 -14.71 7.14 0.07
C ARG A 96 -13.78 6.79 -1.08
N LEU A 97 -13.08 5.68 -0.95
CA LEU A 97 -12.32 5.10 -2.04
C LEU A 97 -13.27 4.25 -2.89
N LEU A 98 -13.43 4.63 -4.15
CA LEU A 98 -14.26 3.94 -5.13
C LEU A 98 -13.33 3.25 -6.13
N MET A 99 -13.48 1.93 -6.28
CA MET A 99 -12.84 1.21 -7.38
C MET A 99 -13.56 1.60 -8.67
N VAL A 100 -12.81 2.01 -9.67
CA VAL A 100 -13.36 2.48 -10.95
C VAL A 100 -12.62 1.80 -12.10
N THR A 101 -13.31 1.68 -13.21
CA THR A 101 -12.69 1.30 -14.48
C THR A 101 -11.89 2.49 -15.05
N THR A 102 -10.98 2.23 -15.98
CA THR A 102 -10.22 3.29 -16.63
C THR A 102 -11.15 4.28 -17.36
N ASP A 103 -12.26 3.81 -17.94
CA ASP A 103 -13.23 4.68 -18.63
C ASP A 103 -14.02 5.55 -17.63
N GLU A 104 -14.26 5.06 -16.41
CA GLU A 104 -14.96 5.83 -15.36
C GLU A 104 -14.09 6.92 -14.73
N LEU A 105 -12.76 6.79 -14.78
CA LEU A 105 -11.83 7.79 -14.25
C LEU A 105 -12.02 9.17 -14.89
N GLU A 106 -12.29 9.22 -16.19
CA GLU A 106 -12.48 10.48 -16.94
C GLU A 106 -13.68 11.31 -16.43
N ASN A 107 -14.64 10.66 -15.75
CA ASN A 107 -15.82 11.34 -15.21
C ASN A 107 -15.57 12.04 -13.86
N PHE A 108 -14.37 11.88 -13.27
CA PHE A 108 -14.01 12.47 -11.97
C PHE A 108 -12.95 13.58 -12.08
N GLU A 109 -12.49 13.93 -13.28
CA GLU A 109 -11.61 15.08 -13.55
C GLU A 109 -12.35 16.42 -13.66
#